data_AF-A0A7C5JW39-F1
#
_entry.id   AF-A0A7C5JW39-F1
#
_cell.length_a   1.000
_cell.length_b   1.000
_cell.length_c   1.000
_cell.angle_alpha   90.00
_cell.angle_beta   90.00
_cell.angle_gamma   90.00
#
_symmetry.space_group_name_H-M   'P 1'
#
loop_
_entity.id
_entity.type
_entity.pdbx_description
1 polymer ?
#
loop_
_entity_poly.entity_id
_entity_poly.type
_entity_poly.pdbx_seq_one_letter_code
_entity_poly.pdbx_strand_id
1 'polypeptide(L)'
;MNSCLRTGRRRPSDPGAFDLPSLSAPLNGMPSRHGFTEGIQPTGEELAEAAASDRRDGCREDGPKSRAPHDNIAGLSETEIAEILKLKETHPAMGPAQIRAQLKRFRAWRLSVRAIARVLRKNGYRTEQRTAREEQALMRFEAPRRNALWMIDALSLRVHTERCYLHLVLDDFSRFIPGYRLSEQVTSEEAVTVLSEAIALHGKPERVLTDRGGQFLAIREETSFRRFLERELIDHSVSRPYHPQTIGKVESVNRAIQKELIYVREFGSVTEAREAIGAWIKYYNFQRAHMGIDGLVPADRYFGLHRRVLDEVQARSRKRAAARQLDAPLGGPVEEVGEALEVLRLMLIDGQIQLRFCGLQAVLGKEEGC
;
A
#
# COMPACT_ATOMS: atom_id res chain seq x y z
N MET A 1 -5.76 -22.97 54.32
CA MET A 1 -6.49 -22.74 55.58
C MET A 1 -5.85 -21.56 56.31
N ASN A 2 -6.63 -20.48 56.42
CA ASN A 2 -6.59 -19.30 57.29
C ASN A 2 -5.37 -18.98 58.19
N SER A 3 -4.82 -17.76 58.04
CA SER A 3 -4.92 -16.62 58.99
C SER A 3 -4.32 -15.40 58.25
N CYS A 4 -4.92 -14.21 58.05
CA CYS A 4 -5.76 -13.29 58.82
C CYS A 4 -5.03 -12.55 59.96
N LEU A 5 -4.32 -11.46 59.62
CA LEU A 5 -4.09 -10.33 60.53
C LEU A 5 -4.22 -8.99 59.77
N ARG A 6 -5.21 -8.20 60.20
CA ARG A 6 -5.45 -6.79 59.85
C ARG A 6 -4.64 -5.89 60.78
N THR A 7 -3.97 -4.89 60.23
CA THR A 7 -3.78 -3.51 60.75
C THR A 7 -3.33 -2.69 59.53
N GLY A 8 -3.57 -1.41 59.28
CA GLY A 8 -4.20 -0.28 59.94
C GLY A 8 -3.78 0.93 59.07
N ARG A 9 -4.74 1.73 58.60
CA ARG A 9 -4.59 2.80 57.60
C ARG A 9 -3.62 3.93 58.02
N ARG A 10 -2.80 4.43 57.09
CA ARG A 10 -2.42 5.86 56.97
C ARG A 10 -2.34 6.25 55.50
N ARG A 11 -3.08 7.29 55.10
CA ARG A 11 -3.03 7.92 53.77
C ARG A 11 -1.84 8.88 53.71
N PRO A 12 -1.11 8.96 52.60
CA PRO A 12 -0.37 10.16 52.22
C PRO A 12 -1.25 11.01 51.28
N SER A 13 -1.13 12.32 51.50
CA SER A 13 -1.77 13.46 50.85
C SER A 13 -1.40 13.66 49.38
N ASP A 14 -2.40 13.96 48.56
CA ASP A 14 -2.28 14.53 47.22
C ASP A 14 -1.58 15.91 47.24
N PRO A 15 -0.78 16.21 46.21
CA PRO A 15 -0.62 17.58 45.76
C PRO A 15 -0.89 17.72 44.25
N GLY A 16 -1.71 18.71 43.89
CA GLY A 16 -1.56 19.45 42.63
C GLY A 16 -2.56 19.12 41.51
N ALA A 17 -3.82 19.52 41.69
CA ALA A 17 -4.73 19.75 40.58
C ALA A 17 -4.24 20.95 39.74
N PHE A 18 -4.03 20.75 38.44
CA PHE A 18 -3.84 21.82 37.47
C PHE A 18 -5.17 22.03 36.73
N ASP A 19 -5.75 23.22 36.94
CA ASP A 19 -6.96 23.72 36.30
C ASP A 19 -6.77 23.91 34.79
N LEU A 20 -7.66 23.30 34.00
CA LEU A 20 -7.88 23.64 32.59
C LEU A 20 -9.04 24.66 32.52
N PRO A 21 -8.88 25.80 31.84
CA PRO A 21 -9.98 26.75 31.69
C PRO A 21 -11.04 26.24 30.72
N SER A 22 -12.28 26.21 31.22
CA SER A 22 -13.52 26.04 30.48
C SER A 22 -13.79 27.27 29.60
N LEU A 23 -13.88 27.06 28.29
CA LEU A 23 -14.45 28.03 27.36
C LEU A 23 -15.84 27.54 26.94
N SER A 24 -16.83 27.90 27.75
CA SER A 24 -18.24 27.96 27.39
C SER A 24 -18.61 29.41 27.09
N ALA A 25 -19.00 29.71 25.86
CA ALA A 25 -19.62 30.97 25.47
C ALA A 25 -20.78 30.70 24.49
N PRO A 26 -21.81 31.57 24.47
CA PRO A 26 -23.21 31.16 24.33
C PRO A 26 -23.77 31.25 22.91
N LEU A 27 -24.79 30.42 22.66
CA LEU A 27 -25.78 30.59 21.61
C LEU A 27 -26.65 31.82 21.91
N ASN A 28 -26.73 32.77 20.97
CA ASN A 28 -27.86 33.71 20.88
C ASN A 28 -27.92 34.37 19.49
N GLY A 29 -29.13 34.46 18.95
CA GLY A 29 -29.52 35.56 18.05
C GLY A 29 -29.84 35.21 16.60
N MET A 30 -30.95 34.50 16.36
CA MET A 30 -31.70 34.70 15.11
C MET A 30 -32.53 35.99 15.19
N PRO A 31 -32.62 36.77 14.11
CA PRO A 31 -33.74 37.68 13.90
C PRO A 31 -34.76 37.08 12.92
N SER A 32 -35.98 36.95 13.41
CA SER A 32 -37.21 36.76 12.65
C SER A 32 -37.58 38.03 11.87
N ARG A 33 -38.09 37.87 10.65
CA ARG A 33 -39.01 38.82 10.03
C ARG A 33 -40.16 38.09 9.36
N HIS A 34 -41.37 38.38 9.84
CA HIS A 34 -42.66 38.08 9.24
C HIS A 34 -42.99 39.03 8.08
N GLY A 35 -43.89 38.58 7.21
CA GLY A 35 -44.59 39.35 6.17
C GLY A 35 -45.13 38.40 5.08
N PHE A 36 -46.21 37.64 5.33
CA PHE A 36 -47.63 37.96 5.09
C PHE A 36 -48.16 37.49 3.71
N THR A 37 -49.20 36.63 3.76
CA THR A 37 -50.40 36.48 2.88
C THR A 37 -50.21 36.25 1.37
N GLU A 38 -50.88 35.37 0.63
CA GLU A 38 -52.21 34.69 0.61
C GLU A 38 -51.97 33.37 -0.19
N GLY A 39 -52.68 32.24 -0.03
CA GLY A 39 -54.13 32.06 -0.01
C GLY A 39 -54.57 31.36 -1.31
N ILE A 40 -55.44 30.35 -1.16
CA ILE A 40 -56.26 29.66 -2.19
C ILE A 40 -55.76 28.26 -2.63
N GLN A 41 -56.32 27.26 -1.95
CA GLN A 41 -56.72 25.97 -2.55
C GLN A 41 -58.19 26.06 -3.01
N PRO A 42 -58.61 25.16 -3.91
CA PRO A 42 -59.87 24.42 -3.74
C PRO A 42 -59.58 22.89 -3.80
N THR A 43 -60.01 22.04 -2.86
CA THR A 43 -61.36 21.42 -2.68
C THR A 43 -61.99 21.03 -4.03
N GLY A 44 -62.46 19.82 -4.33
CA GLY A 44 -62.71 18.57 -3.64
C GLY A 44 -63.45 17.68 -4.67
N GLU A 45 -63.57 16.38 -4.38
CA GLU A 45 -64.57 15.44 -4.94
C GLU A 45 -64.71 15.32 -6.46
N GLU A 46 -64.32 14.16 -7.01
CA GLU A 46 -65.26 13.32 -7.74
C GLU A 46 -64.78 11.85 -7.79
N LEU A 47 -65.61 10.97 -7.24
CA LEU A 47 -65.46 9.53 -7.19
C LEU A 47 -66.04 8.89 -8.47
N ALA A 48 -65.28 7.93 -9.00
CA ALA A 48 -65.70 6.63 -9.55
C ALA A 48 -67.05 6.50 -10.28
N GLU A 49 -66.99 6.13 -11.57
CA GLU A 49 -67.43 4.82 -12.11
C GLU A 49 -67.57 4.89 -13.64
N ALA A 50 -66.90 3.99 -14.37
CA ALA A 50 -67.46 3.27 -15.53
C ALA A 50 -66.42 2.33 -16.18
N ALA A 51 -66.61 1.05 -15.87
CA ALA A 51 -66.44 -0.14 -16.71
C ALA A 51 -65.58 -0.10 -17.99
N ALA A 52 -64.55 -0.97 -17.95
CA ALA A 52 -64.28 -2.08 -18.88
C ALA A 52 -64.05 -1.82 -20.39
N SER A 53 -63.06 -2.58 -20.89
CA SER A 53 -62.72 -2.85 -22.30
C SER A 53 -61.80 -1.84 -22.97
N ASP A 54 -60.49 -2.11 -23.01
CA ASP A 54 -59.86 -2.56 -24.28
C ASP A 54 -58.43 -3.07 -24.06
N ARG A 55 -58.06 -4.12 -24.79
CA ARG A 55 -56.68 -4.62 -24.92
C ARG A 55 -56.13 -4.11 -26.24
N ARG A 56 -55.06 -3.30 -26.22
CA ARG A 56 -53.81 -3.47 -27.01
C ARG A 56 -52.96 -2.19 -27.13
N ASP A 57 -51.65 -2.44 -27.13
CA ASP A 57 -50.55 -1.76 -27.83
C ASP A 57 -50.08 -0.33 -27.47
N GLY A 58 -48.77 -0.25 -27.14
CA GLY A 58 -47.82 0.85 -27.41
C GLY A 58 -48.04 2.15 -26.64
N CYS A 59 -47.07 2.88 -26.08
CA CYS A 59 -45.61 2.92 -26.18
C CYS A 59 -45.11 3.47 -24.83
N ARG A 60 -44.05 2.90 -24.24
CA ARG A 60 -43.35 3.57 -23.14
C ARG A 60 -42.26 4.47 -23.73
N GLU A 61 -42.36 5.75 -23.42
CA GLU A 61 -41.39 6.78 -23.78
C GLU A 61 -40.01 6.45 -23.20
N ASP A 62 -39.02 6.36 -24.09
CA ASP A 62 -37.61 6.16 -23.77
C ASP A 62 -37.03 7.43 -23.13
N GLY A 63 -36.94 7.46 -21.80
CA GLY A 63 -36.11 8.45 -21.09
C GLY A 63 -34.63 8.37 -21.50
N PRO A 64 -33.82 9.43 -21.25
CA PRO A 64 -32.46 9.52 -21.77
C PRO A 64 -31.60 8.38 -21.20
N LYS A 65 -31.29 7.41 -22.08
CA LYS A 65 -30.42 6.26 -21.80
C LYS A 65 -29.05 6.78 -21.37
N SER A 66 -28.62 6.41 -20.15
CA SER A 66 -27.32 6.79 -19.61
C SER A 66 -26.21 6.35 -20.58
N ARG A 67 -25.30 7.26 -20.94
CA ARG A 67 -24.10 6.98 -21.76
C ARG A 67 -22.98 6.26 -20.98
N ALA A 68 -23.35 5.32 -20.12
CA ALA A 68 -22.37 4.43 -19.50
C ALA A 68 -22.01 3.33 -20.53
N PRO A 69 -20.73 3.03 -20.78
CA PRO A 69 -20.36 1.93 -21.67
C PRO A 69 -20.98 0.62 -21.16
N HIS A 70 -21.85 0.02 -21.97
CA HIS A 70 -22.43 -1.30 -21.70
C HIS A 70 -21.34 -2.36 -21.83
N ASP A 71 -20.80 -2.84 -20.70
CA ASP A 71 -20.07 -4.11 -20.64
C ASP A 71 -21.08 -5.27 -20.70
N ASN A 72 -21.60 -5.61 -21.89
CA ASN A 72 -22.51 -6.74 -22.06
C ASN A 72 -22.01 -7.77 -23.11
N ILE A 73 -21.88 -9.02 -22.63
CA ILE A 73 -22.27 -10.28 -23.30
C ILE A 73 -21.35 -10.91 -24.36
N ALA A 74 -20.26 -10.28 -24.81
CA ALA A 74 -19.17 -11.10 -25.38
C ALA A 74 -18.34 -11.67 -24.21
N GLY A 75 -18.22 -12.99 -24.11
CA GLY A 75 -17.33 -13.62 -23.13
C GLY A 75 -15.90 -13.08 -23.21
N LEU A 76 -15.08 -13.37 -22.19
CA LEU A 76 -13.64 -13.12 -22.28
C LEU A 76 -13.09 -13.86 -23.52
N SER A 77 -12.23 -13.19 -24.27
CA SER A 77 -11.50 -13.79 -25.39
C SER A 77 -10.57 -14.92 -24.93
N GLU A 78 -10.17 -15.79 -25.84
CA GLU A 78 -9.24 -16.89 -25.55
C GLU A 78 -7.90 -16.36 -25.03
N THR A 79 -7.41 -15.25 -25.58
CA THR A 79 -6.18 -14.58 -25.12
C THR A 79 -6.31 -14.04 -23.69
N GLU A 80 -7.45 -13.44 -23.35
CA GLU A 80 -7.74 -12.99 -21.98
C GLU A 80 -7.82 -14.16 -21.00
N ILE A 81 -8.47 -15.26 -21.39
CA ILE A 81 -8.57 -16.47 -20.56
C ILE A 81 -7.17 -17.07 -20.33
N ALA A 82 -6.37 -17.23 -21.40
CA ALA A 82 -5.03 -17.78 -21.33
C ALA A 82 -4.12 -16.94 -20.41
N GLU A 83 -4.15 -15.62 -20.53
CA GLU A 83 -3.33 -14.74 -19.68
C GLU A 83 -3.79 -14.77 -18.20
N ILE A 84 -5.10 -14.87 -17.93
CA ILE A 84 -5.62 -15.05 -16.57
C ILE A 84 -5.06 -16.34 -15.96
N LEU A 85 -5.09 -17.44 -16.70
CA LEU A 85 -4.60 -18.75 -16.25
C LEU A 85 -3.08 -18.72 -16.06
N LYS A 86 -2.34 -18.14 -17.01
CA LYS A 86 -0.88 -17.94 -16.91
C LYS A 86 -0.49 -17.16 -15.65
N LEU A 87 -1.18 -16.05 -15.34
CA LEU A 87 -0.92 -15.29 -14.12
C LEU A 87 -1.23 -16.10 -12.86
N LYS A 88 -2.25 -16.96 -12.91
CA LYS A 88 -2.59 -17.81 -11.77
C LYS A 88 -1.57 -18.93 -11.56
N GLU A 89 -1.07 -19.54 -12.64
CA GLU A 89 -0.05 -20.58 -12.59
C GLU A 89 1.29 -20.03 -12.10
N THR A 90 1.71 -18.89 -12.64
CA THR A 90 2.96 -18.22 -12.25
C THR A 90 2.89 -17.60 -10.85
N HIS A 91 1.70 -17.17 -10.41
CA HIS A 91 1.48 -16.62 -9.07
C HIS A 91 0.27 -17.26 -8.36
N PRO A 92 0.43 -18.50 -7.83
CA PRO A 92 -0.67 -19.28 -7.26
C PRO A 92 -1.42 -18.58 -6.12
N ALA A 93 -0.77 -17.71 -5.36
CA ALA A 93 -1.38 -16.99 -4.25
C ALA A 93 -2.35 -15.87 -4.69
N MET A 94 -2.29 -15.41 -5.96
CA MET A 94 -3.11 -14.30 -6.41
C MET A 94 -4.60 -14.63 -6.45
N GLY A 95 -5.39 -13.72 -5.87
CA GLY A 95 -6.84 -13.72 -6.02
C GLY A 95 -7.33 -12.97 -7.27
N PRO A 96 -8.62 -13.10 -7.63
CA PRO A 96 -9.20 -12.46 -8.81
C PRO A 96 -8.98 -10.93 -8.88
N ALA A 97 -9.01 -10.24 -7.74
CA ALA A 97 -8.79 -8.80 -7.68
C ALA A 97 -7.32 -8.41 -7.97
N GLN A 98 -6.36 -9.23 -7.54
CA GLN A 98 -4.94 -9.02 -7.82
C GLN A 98 -4.64 -9.29 -9.30
N ILE A 99 -5.19 -10.36 -9.87
CA ILE A 99 -5.07 -10.66 -11.31
C ILE A 99 -5.65 -9.50 -12.14
N ARG A 100 -6.82 -8.98 -11.75
CA ARG A 100 -7.38 -7.78 -12.39
C ARG A 100 -6.41 -6.59 -12.34
N ALA A 101 -5.77 -6.36 -11.19
CA ALA A 101 -4.81 -5.27 -11.03
C ALA A 101 -3.61 -5.43 -11.98
N GLN A 102 -3.04 -6.64 -12.05
CA GLN A 102 -1.94 -6.96 -12.95
C GLN A 102 -2.32 -6.75 -14.42
N LEU A 103 -3.47 -7.29 -14.85
CA LEU A 103 -3.95 -7.15 -16.22
C LEU A 103 -4.24 -5.68 -16.57
N LYS A 104 -4.79 -4.90 -15.64
CA LYS A 104 -4.98 -3.47 -15.87
C LYS A 104 -3.64 -2.74 -15.99
N ARG A 105 -2.66 -3.04 -15.12
CA ARG A 105 -1.36 -2.35 -15.08
C ARG A 105 -0.49 -2.65 -16.31
N PHE A 106 -0.43 -3.91 -16.71
CA PHE A 106 0.52 -4.41 -17.72
C PHE A 106 -0.12 -4.76 -19.06
N ARG A 107 -1.46 -4.77 -19.15
CA ARG A 107 -2.16 -4.98 -20.43
C ARG A 107 -3.18 -3.88 -20.74
N ALA A 108 -3.45 -2.95 -19.81
CA ALA A 108 -4.55 -1.99 -19.91
C ALA A 108 -5.94 -2.63 -20.07
N TRP A 109 -6.07 -3.90 -19.67
CA TRP A 109 -7.31 -4.65 -19.78
C TRP A 109 -8.24 -4.34 -18.59
N ARG A 110 -9.46 -3.87 -18.87
CA ARG A 110 -10.50 -3.62 -17.87
C ARG A 110 -11.43 -4.81 -17.77
N LEU A 111 -10.98 -5.86 -17.08
CA LEU A 111 -11.79 -7.05 -16.83
C LEU A 111 -12.54 -6.94 -15.50
N SER A 112 -13.71 -7.58 -15.43
CA SER A 112 -14.45 -7.67 -14.17
C SER A 112 -13.87 -8.74 -13.26
N VAL A 113 -13.81 -8.46 -11.96
CA VAL A 113 -13.35 -9.42 -10.93
C VAL A 113 -14.20 -10.70 -10.97
N ARG A 114 -15.51 -10.57 -11.23
CA ARG A 114 -16.44 -11.69 -11.34
C ARG A 114 -16.13 -12.58 -12.55
N ALA A 115 -15.78 -12.00 -13.70
CA ALA A 115 -15.41 -12.78 -14.89
C ALA A 115 -14.12 -13.57 -14.65
N ILE A 116 -13.10 -12.93 -14.07
CA ILE A 116 -11.85 -13.60 -13.69
C ILE A 116 -12.13 -14.74 -12.70
N ALA A 117 -12.90 -14.48 -11.65
CA ALA A 117 -13.25 -15.51 -10.66
C ALA A 117 -14.01 -16.69 -11.29
N ARG A 118 -14.87 -16.44 -12.28
CA ARG A 118 -15.57 -17.49 -13.04
C ARG A 118 -14.61 -18.34 -13.86
N VAL A 119 -13.64 -17.72 -14.55
CA VAL A 119 -12.59 -18.44 -15.30
C VAL A 119 -11.79 -19.34 -14.36
N LEU A 120 -11.34 -18.81 -13.22
CA LEU A 120 -10.58 -19.58 -12.24
C LEU A 120 -11.36 -20.78 -11.71
N ARG A 121 -12.63 -20.59 -11.32
CA ARG A 121 -13.48 -21.69 -10.82
C ARG A 121 -13.72 -22.77 -11.88
N LYS A 122 -13.97 -22.38 -13.14
CA LYS A 122 -14.17 -23.33 -14.25
C LYS A 122 -12.92 -24.19 -14.50
N ASN A 123 -11.74 -23.67 -14.17
CA ASN A 123 -10.45 -24.35 -14.32
C ASN A 123 -9.93 -24.94 -12.99
N GLY A 124 -10.80 -25.21 -12.01
CA GLY A 124 -10.44 -25.95 -10.79
C GLY A 124 -9.75 -25.15 -9.69
N TYR A 125 -9.52 -23.84 -9.87
CA TYR A 125 -8.90 -23.02 -8.83
C TYR A 125 -9.90 -22.65 -7.74
N ARG A 126 -9.56 -23.02 -6.49
CA ARG A 126 -10.31 -22.58 -5.31
C ARG A 126 -10.10 -21.07 -5.12
N THR A 127 -11.20 -20.33 -5.05
CA THR A 127 -11.17 -18.91 -4.70
C THR A 127 -11.62 -18.80 -3.25
N GLU A 128 -10.69 -18.46 -2.35
CA GLU A 128 -11.03 -18.14 -0.97
C GLU A 128 -12.03 -16.97 -0.98
N GLN A 129 -13.24 -17.21 -0.46
CA GLN A 129 -14.16 -16.12 -0.17
C GLN A 129 -13.66 -15.47 1.12
N ARG A 130 -13.16 -14.24 1.03
CA ARG A 130 -13.06 -13.42 2.23
C ARG A 130 -14.47 -13.15 2.71
N THR A 131 -14.81 -13.60 3.92
CA THR A 131 -15.98 -13.09 4.62
C THR A 131 -15.86 -11.57 4.69
N ALA A 132 -16.94 -10.87 4.34
CA ALA A 132 -17.01 -9.42 4.47
C ALA A 132 -16.75 -9.09 5.95
N ARG A 133 -15.56 -8.61 6.26
CA ARG A 133 -15.27 -8.03 7.56
C ARG A 133 -15.98 -6.68 7.56
N GLU A 134 -16.80 -6.42 8.58
CA GLU A 134 -17.49 -5.12 8.71
C GLU A 134 -16.50 -3.99 8.46
N GLU A 135 -16.78 -3.20 7.43
CA GLU A 135 -16.03 -1.99 7.12
C GLU A 135 -16.36 -0.97 8.22
N GLN A 136 -15.74 -1.12 9.38
CA GLN A 136 -15.56 0.04 10.25
C GLN A 136 -14.86 1.09 9.39
N ALA A 137 -15.37 2.32 9.41
CA ALA A 137 -14.81 3.47 8.71
C ALA A 137 -13.43 3.80 9.30
N LEU A 138 -12.44 2.97 8.98
CA LEU A 138 -11.07 3.12 9.41
C LEU A 138 -10.48 4.23 8.56
N MET A 139 -10.18 5.37 9.18
CA MET A 139 -9.46 6.45 8.54
C MET A 139 -8.11 5.90 8.08
N ARG A 140 -7.92 5.76 6.76
CA ARG A 140 -6.69 5.21 6.19
C ARG A 140 -5.62 6.28 6.25
N PHE A 141 -4.75 6.19 7.24
CA PHE A 141 -3.57 7.05 7.32
C PHE A 141 -2.59 6.72 6.17
N GLU A 142 -2.08 7.76 5.52
CA GLU A 142 -0.99 7.68 4.55
C GLU A 142 -0.06 8.88 4.72
N ALA A 143 1.24 8.62 4.73
CA ALA A 143 2.27 9.62 4.78
C ALA A 143 2.21 10.50 3.52
N PRO A 144 2.51 11.79 3.61
CA PRO A 144 2.26 12.72 2.51
C PRO A 144 3.20 12.53 1.31
N ARG A 145 4.37 11.93 1.50
CA ARG A 145 5.40 11.71 0.46
C ARG A 145 6.35 10.57 0.83
N ARG A 146 7.14 10.14 -0.16
CA ARG A 146 8.23 9.18 0.07
C ARG A 146 9.18 9.66 1.16
N ASN A 147 9.74 8.73 1.91
CA ASN A 147 10.66 8.96 3.03
C ASN A 147 10.09 9.83 4.17
N ALA A 148 8.80 10.18 4.17
CA ALA A 148 8.22 10.86 5.33
C ALA A 148 8.00 9.88 6.50
N LEU A 149 7.71 8.61 6.20
CA LEU A 149 7.55 7.57 7.20
C LEU A 149 7.98 6.22 6.65
N TRP A 150 8.94 5.59 7.30
CA TRP A 150 9.26 4.18 7.10
C TRP A 150 8.72 3.33 8.24
N MET A 151 8.19 2.16 7.93
CA MET A 151 7.80 1.15 8.91
C MET A 151 8.84 0.03 8.89
N ILE A 152 9.30 -0.41 10.05
CA ILE A 152 10.19 -1.56 10.15
C ILE A 152 9.53 -2.66 10.98
N ASP A 153 9.62 -3.89 10.49
CA ASP A 153 9.10 -5.08 11.15
C ASP A 153 9.96 -6.29 10.80
N ALA A 154 9.91 -7.33 11.64
CA ALA A 154 10.64 -8.57 11.45
C ALA A 154 9.67 -9.76 11.51
N LEU A 155 9.79 -10.67 10.53
CA LEU A 155 9.06 -11.94 10.53
C LEU A 155 10.03 -13.11 10.61
N SER A 156 9.64 -14.16 11.32
CA SER A 156 10.43 -15.39 11.39
C SER A 156 10.12 -16.33 10.22
N LEU A 157 11.15 -17.00 9.72
CA LEU A 157 11.08 -18.06 8.72
C LEU A 157 12.05 -19.19 9.09
N ARG A 158 11.81 -20.38 8.55
CA ARG A 158 12.75 -21.50 8.67
C ARG A 158 13.58 -21.61 7.41
N VAL A 159 14.88 -21.80 7.60
CA VAL A 159 15.84 -22.13 6.55
C VAL A 159 16.51 -23.42 7.00
N HIS A 160 16.24 -24.51 6.28
CA HIS A 160 16.54 -25.86 6.73
C HIS A 160 15.97 -26.10 8.16
N THR A 161 16.84 -26.36 9.13
CA THR A 161 16.52 -26.58 10.54
C THR A 161 16.57 -25.31 11.38
N GLU A 162 17.18 -24.24 10.85
CA GLU A 162 17.45 -23.02 11.58
C GLU A 162 16.29 -22.03 11.47
N ARG A 163 16.08 -21.26 12.54
CA ARG A 163 15.15 -20.13 12.52
C ARG A 163 15.93 -18.87 12.15
N CYS A 164 15.51 -18.25 11.06
CA CYS A 164 15.99 -16.94 10.64
C CYS A 164 14.88 -15.89 10.78
N TYR A 165 15.27 -14.63 10.64
CA TYR A 165 14.38 -13.49 10.72
C TYR A 165 14.62 -12.55 9.55
N LEU A 166 13.54 -12.22 8.86
CA LEU A 166 13.55 -11.27 7.77
C LEU A 166 13.05 -9.93 8.30
N HIS A 167 13.95 -8.96 8.37
CA HIS A 167 13.66 -7.56 8.66
C HIS A 167 13.27 -6.88 7.35
N LEU A 168 12.14 -6.17 7.34
CA LEU A 168 11.64 -5.40 6.22
C LEU A 168 11.46 -3.95 6.62
N VAL A 169 11.95 -3.04 5.79
CA VAL A 169 11.69 -1.60 5.88
C VAL A 169 10.75 -1.23 4.75
N LEU A 170 9.60 -0.63 5.07
CA LEU A 170 8.55 -0.26 4.12
C LEU A 170 8.31 1.25 4.14
N ASP A 171 8.37 1.89 2.98
CA ASP A 171 7.90 3.27 2.83
C ASP A 171 6.36 3.33 2.83
N ASP A 172 5.79 4.09 3.76
CA ASP A 172 4.34 4.14 4.01
C ASP A 172 3.54 4.67 2.80
N PHE A 173 4.07 5.72 2.15
CA PHE A 173 3.44 6.42 1.04
C PHE A 173 3.39 5.55 -0.23
N SER A 174 4.55 5.04 -0.65
CA SER A 174 4.70 4.34 -1.93
C SER A 174 4.49 2.84 -1.84
N ARG A 175 4.57 2.27 -0.64
CA ARG A 175 4.69 0.82 -0.36
C ARG A 175 6.00 0.22 -0.86
N PHE A 176 6.98 1.03 -1.23
CA PHE A 176 8.26 0.52 -1.67
C PHE A 176 9.01 -0.05 -0.47
N ILE A 177 9.74 -1.15 -0.69
CA ILE A 177 10.62 -1.73 0.33
C ILE A 177 12.03 -1.21 0.06
N PRO A 178 12.47 -0.11 0.72
CA PRO A 178 13.83 0.41 0.56
C PRO A 178 14.92 -0.46 1.18
N GLY A 179 14.57 -1.35 2.11
CA GLY A 179 15.56 -2.19 2.78
C GLY A 179 14.96 -3.51 3.25
N TYR A 180 15.78 -4.55 3.19
CA TYR A 180 15.47 -5.84 3.80
C TYR A 180 16.76 -6.54 4.23
N ARG A 181 16.67 -7.37 5.26
CA ARG A 181 17.80 -8.15 5.74
C ARG A 181 17.36 -9.48 6.33
N LEU A 182 18.05 -10.56 5.95
CA LEU A 182 17.88 -11.88 6.55
C LEU A 182 19.00 -12.10 7.57
N SER A 183 18.62 -12.32 8.83
CA SER A 183 19.54 -12.55 9.95
C SER A 183 19.14 -13.79 10.75
N GLU A 184 20.06 -14.27 11.59
CA GLU A 184 19.80 -15.39 12.52
C GLU A 184 19.17 -14.92 13.84
N GLN A 185 19.21 -13.63 14.11
CA GLN A 185 18.73 -13.03 15.36
C GLN A 185 17.80 -11.83 15.09
N VAL A 186 16.92 -11.53 16.05
CA VAL A 186 16.13 -10.29 16.08
C VAL A 186 16.72 -9.40 17.17
N THR A 187 17.66 -8.53 16.78
CA THR A 187 18.34 -7.61 17.70
C THR A 187 18.22 -6.16 17.23
N SER A 188 18.56 -5.23 18.12
CA SER A 188 18.62 -3.80 17.78
C SER A 188 19.68 -3.52 16.71
N GLU A 189 20.79 -4.27 16.73
CA GLU A 189 21.91 -4.15 15.79
C GLU A 189 21.51 -4.54 14.37
N GLU A 190 20.72 -5.61 14.22
CA GLU A 190 20.20 -6.03 12.91
C GLU A 190 19.19 -5.00 12.36
N ALA A 191 18.34 -4.43 13.24
CA ALA A 191 17.42 -3.36 12.86
C ALA A 191 18.16 -2.07 12.44
N VAL A 192 19.24 -1.71 13.14
CA VAL A 192 20.12 -0.59 12.75
C VAL A 192 20.79 -0.87 11.41
N THR A 193 21.29 -2.09 11.20
CA THR A 193 22.01 -2.46 9.98
C THR A 193 21.11 -2.34 8.75
N VAL A 194 19.92 -2.95 8.78
CA VAL A 194 18.99 -2.86 7.64
C VAL A 194 18.54 -1.43 7.37
N LEU A 195 18.35 -0.62 8.42
CA LEU A 195 17.96 0.77 8.27
C LEU A 195 19.10 1.61 7.70
N SER A 196 20.33 1.40 8.17
CA SER A 196 21.53 2.08 7.66
C SER A 196 21.79 1.73 6.19
N GLU A 197 21.66 0.46 5.80
CA GLU A 197 21.78 0.01 4.40
C GLU A 197 20.72 0.67 3.52
N ALA A 198 19.46 0.75 4.00
CA ALA A 198 18.39 1.43 3.29
C ALA A 198 18.65 2.94 3.15
N ILE A 199 19.06 3.62 4.23
CA ILE A 199 19.36 5.06 4.24
C ILE A 199 20.48 5.38 3.24
N ALA A 200 21.53 4.56 3.17
CA ALA A 200 22.63 4.76 2.24
C ALA A 200 22.19 4.76 0.78
N LEU A 201 21.19 3.94 0.43
CA LEU A 201 20.68 3.81 -0.95
C LEU A 201 19.58 4.80 -1.30
N HIS A 202 18.76 5.17 -0.31
CA HIS A 202 17.47 5.81 -0.54
C HIS A 202 17.29 7.16 0.15
N GLY A 203 18.30 7.59 0.91
CA GLY A 203 18.22 8.74 1.79
C GLY A 203 17.44 8.46 3.07
N LYS A 204 17.59 9.35 4.05
CA LYS A 204 16.98 9.16 5.37
C LYS A 204 15.47 9.43 5.37
N PRO A 205 14.69 8.65 6.13
CA PRO A 205 13.32 9.02 6.43
C PRO A 205 13.27 10.13 7.49
N GLU A 206 12.17 10.87 7.54
CA GLU A 206 11.89 11.77 8.68
C GLU A 206 11.54 11.02 9.94
N ARG A 207 10.85 9.89 9.79
CA ARG A 207 10.31 9.11 10.89
C ARG A 207 10.35 7.63 10.60
N VAL A 208 10.59 6.86 11.65
CA VAL A 208 10.44 5.40 11.65
C VAL A 208 9.32 5.01 12.61
N LEU A 209 8.41 4.15 12.14
CA LEU A 209 7.37 3.51 12.96
C LEU A 209 7.73 2.04 13.20
N THR A 210 7.71 1.64 14.47
CA THR A 210 7.97 0.25 14.88
C THR A 210 6.80 -0.30 15.71
N ASP A 211 6.80 -1.61 15.91
CA ASP A 211 6.03 -2.22 16.99
C ASP A 211 6.74 -2.03 18.35
N ARG A 212 6.20 -2.69 19.39
CA ARG A 212 6.79 -2.70 20.74
C ARG A 212 7.81 -3.82 20.96
N GLY A 213 8.36 -4.40 19.90
CA GLY A 213 9.38 -5.43 20.00
C GLY A 213 10.59 -4.96 20.81
N GLY A 214 11.20 -5.88 21.56
CA GLY A 214 12.36 -5.59 22.41
C GLY A 214 13.57 -5.04 21.63
N GLN A 215 13.66 -5.37 20.34
CA GLN A 215 14.66 -4.85 19.41
C GLN A 215 14.48 -3.36 19.07
N PHE A 216 13.31 -2.78 19.34
CA PHE A 216 13.05 -1.35 19.11
C PHE A 216 12.89 -0.58 20.42
N LEU A 217 12.37 -1.24 21.46
CA LEU A 217 12.16 -0.67 22.79
C LEU A 217 12.70 -1.60 23.88
N ALA A 218 13.77 -1.19 24.55
CA ALA A 218 14.13 -1.75 25.85
C ALA A 218 13.50 -0.92 26.98
N ILE A 219 12.89 -1.60 27.95
CA ILE A 219 12.16 -0.96 29.07
C ILE A 219 13.12 -0.27 30.04
N ARG A 220 14.39 -0.70 30.07
CA ARG A 220 15.36 -0.34 31.12
C ARG A 220 16.66 0.28 30.62
N GLU A 221 16.94 0.25 29.31
CA GLU A 221 18.23 0.67 28.74
C GLU A 221 18.04 1.32 27.37
N GLU A 222 19.00 2.16 26.98
CA GLU A 222 19.04 2.83 25.69
C GLU A 222 19.54 1.86 24.59
N THR A 223 18.63 1.43 23.71
CA THR A 223 18.94 0.48 22.63
C THR A 223 19.91 1.10 21.62
N SER A 224 20.71 0.26 20.95
CA SER A 224 21.52 0.69 19.80
C SER A 224 20.65 1.30 18.70
N PHE A 225 19.41 0.82 18.55
CA PHE A 225 18.40 1.37 17.66
C PHE A 225 18.02 2.82 18.00
N ARG A 226 17.70 3.11 19.26
CA ARG A 226 17.35 4.47 19.70
C ARG A 226 18.51 5.44 19.48
N ARG A 227 19.73 5.06 19.89
CA ARG A 227 20.95 5.87 19.69
C ARG A 227 21.21 6.16 18.22
N PHE A 228 20.98 5.17 17.35
CA PHE A 228 21.12 5.34 15.92
C PHE A 228 20.11 6.37 15.39
N LEU A 229 18.83 6.26 15.73
CA LEU A 229 17.82 7.22 15.28
C LEU A 229 18.10 8.64 15.75
N GLU A 230 18.51 8.81 17.01
CA GLU A 230 18.90 10.11 17.56
C GLU A 230 20.11 10.70 16.80
N ARG A 231 21.12 9.89 16.50
CA ARG A 231 22.29 10.31 15.71
C ARG A 231 21.93 10.74 14.29
N GLU A 232 21.04 10.00 13.63
CA GLU A 232 20.61 10.30 12.26
C GLU A 232 19.54 11.41 12.17
N LEU A 233 19.08 11.91 13.33
CA LEU A 233 17.99 12.89 13.47
C LEU A 233 16.69 12.38 12.83
N ILE A 234 16.30 11.15 13.18
CA ILE A 234 15.09 10.48 12.69
C ILE A 234 14.11 10.31 13.86
N ASP A 235 12.87 10.78 13.69
CA ASP A 235 11.82 10.61 14.69
C ASP A 235 11.49 9.12 14.89
N HIS A 236 11.31 8.68 16.13
CA HIS A 236 10.80 7.34 16.43
C HIS A 236 9.34 7.40 16.87
N SER A 237 8.48 6.66 16.17
CA SER A 237 7.11 6.40 16.59
C SER A 237 6.93 4.91 16.86
N VAL A 238 6.07 4.61 17.84
CA VAL A 238 5.77 3.24 18.24
C VAL A 238 4.26 3.06 18.13
N SER A 239 3.81 1.99 17.48
CA SER A 239 2.38 1.69 17.41
C SER A 239 1.78 1.55 18.80
N ARG A 240 0.51 1.88 18.99
CA ARG A 240 -0.20 1.65 20.27
C ARG A 240 -0.68 0.20 20.35
N PRO A 241 -0.78 -0.40 21.56
CA PRO A 241 -1.37 -1.72 21.68
C PRO A 241 -2.81 -1.66 21.19
N TYR A 242 -3.28 -2.69 20.48
CA TYR A 242 -4.63 -2.75 19.93
C TYR A 242 -4.98 -1.69 18.86
N HIS A 243 -3.97 -1.12 18.19
CA HIS A 243 -4.18 -0.15 17.10
C HIS A 243 -3.67 -0.68 15.74
N PRO A 244 -4.37 -1.67 15.13
CA PRO A 244 -3.93 -2.37 13.92
C PRO A 244 -3.78 -1.46 12.69
N GLN A 245 -4.36 -0.25 12.75
CA GLN A 245 -4.33 0.75 11.69
C GLN A 245 -2.90 1.23 11.38
N THR A 246 -2.04 1.27 12.40
CA THR A 246 -0.70 1.89 12.30
C THR A 246 0.34 1.00 11.61
N ILE A 247 0.28 -0.32 11.79
CA ILE A 247 1.27 -1.29 11.25
C ILE A 247 0.65 -2.18 10.15
N GLY A 248 -0.66 -2.08 9.90
CA GLY A 248 -1.36 -2.96 8.95
C GLY A 248 -0.79 -2.98 7.53
N LYS A 249 -0.03 -1.95 7.13
CA LYS A 249 0.66 -1.88 5.84
C LYS A 249 1.85 -2.84 5.77
N VAL A 250 2.78 -2.80 6.72
CA VAL A 250 3.93 -3.72 6.77
C VAL A 250 3.47 -5.15 7.07
N GLU A 251 2.47 -5.34 7.94
CA GLU A 251 1.87 -6.67 8.14
C GLU A 251 1.27 -7.25 6.83
N SER A 252 0.71 -6.39 5.98
CA SER A 252 0.19 -6.84 4.69
C SER A 252 1.31 -7.32 3.76
N VAL A 253 2.51 -6.73 3.85
CA VAL A 253 3.70 -7.18 3.12
C VAL A 253 4.22 -8.49 3.69
N ASN A 254 4.31 -8.60 5.02
CA ASN A 254 4.70 -9.82 5.71
C ASN A 254 3.80 -10.99 5.31
N ARG A 255 2.48 -10.80 5.34
CA ARG A 255 1.51 -11.82 4.89
C ARG A 255 1.67 -12.17 3.41
N ALA A 256 2.02 -11.20 2.58
CA ALA A 256 2.23 -11.43 1.15
C ALA A 256 3.46 -12.30 0.90
N ILE A 257 4.64 -11.95 1.44
CA ILE A 257 5.86 -12.75 1.26
C ILE A 257 5.74 -14.13 1.92
N GLN A 258 5.05 -14.21 3.05
CA GLN A 258 4.75 -15.49 3.69
C GLN A 258 3.95 -16.41 2.78
N LYS A 259 2.81 -15.94 2.26
CA LYS A 259 1.93 -16.74 1.39
C LYS A 259 2.56 -17.08 0.05
N GLU A 260 3.36 -16.17 -0.51
CA GLU A 260 3.84 -16.26 -1.89
C GLU A 260 5.21 -16.91 -2.04
N LEU A 261 6.01 -16.91 -0.99
CA LEU A 261 7.38 -17.43 -1.04
C LEU A 261 7.63 -18.39 0.12
N ILE A 262 7.48 -17.94 1.37
CA ILE A 262 7.98 -18.68 2.54
C ILE A 262 7.18 -19.96 2.81
N TYR A 263 5.87 -19.96 2.60
CA TYR A 263 5.02 -21.13 2.89
C TYR A 263 4.95 -22.13 1.73
N VAL A 264 5.46 -21.77 0.56
CA VAL A 264 5.36 -22.59 -0.67
C VAL A 264 6.72 -23.09 -1.15
N ARG A 265 7.80 -22.73 -0.45
CA ARG A 265 9.17 -23.12 -0.78
C ARG A 265 9.96 -23.42 0.49
N GLU A 266 10.66 -24.54 0.48
CA GLU A 266 11.68 -24.85 1.47
C GLU A 266 13.04 -24.31 1.00
N PHE A 267 13.86 -23.82 1.92
CA PHE A 267 15.18 -23.29 1.63
C PHE A 267 16.25 -24.20 2.23
N GLY A 268 17.19 -24.66 1.41
CA GLY A 268 18.31 -25.50 1.84
C GLY A 268 19.46 -24.72 2.49
N SER A 269 19.56 -23.41 2.24
CA SER A 269 20.59 -22.55 2.84
C SER A 269 20.13 -21.10 3.02
N VAL A 270 20.82 -20.37 3.90
CA VAL A 270 20.57 -18.93 4.14
C VAL A 270 20.84 -18.11 2.87
N THR A 271 21.83 -18.50 2.07
CA THR A 271 22.13 -17.88 0.78
C THR A 271 20.97 -18.04 -0.19
N GLU A 272 20.45 -19.25 -0.35
CA GLU A 272 19.29 -19.52 -1.21
C GLU A 272 18.06 -18.71 -0.78
N ALA A 273 17.78 -18.69 0.54
CA ALA A 273 16.69 -17.89 1.09
C ALA A 273 16.88 -16.40 0.79
N ARG A 274 18.09 -15.87 0.96
CA ARG A 274 18.42 -14.46 0.69
C ARG A 274 18.22 -14.09 -0.77
N GLU A 275 18.66 -14.94 -1.70
CA GLU A 275 18.47 -14.72 -3.14
C GLU A 275 16.99 -14.75 -3.53
N ALA A 276 16.24 -15.74 -3.03
CA ALA A 276 14.82 -15.87 -3.31
C ALA A 276 14.00 -14.70 -2.73
N ILE A 277 14.33 -14.26 -1.53
CA ILE A 277 13.75 -13.06 -0.92
C ILE A 277 14.08 -11.83 -1.77
N GLY A 278 15.33 -11.64 -2.18
CA GLY A 278 15.73 -10.52 -3.03
C GLY A 278 14.97 -10.48 -4.37
N ALA A 279 14.80 -11.64 -5.02
CA ALA A 279 13.99 -11.76 -6.23
C ALA A 279 12.52 -11.40 -5.97
N TRP A 280 11.94 -11.86 -4.85
CA TRP A 280 10.57 -11.52 -4.48
C TRP A 280 10.41 -10.03 -4.17
N ILE A 281 11.37 -9.39 -3.49
CA ILE A 281 11.36 -7.95 -3.21
C ILE A 281 11.46 -7.14 -4.51
N LYS A 282 12.32 -7.55 -5.45
CA LYS A 282 12.39 -6.94 -6.78
C LYS A 282 11.06 -7.05 -7.51
N TYR A 283 10.45 -8.22 -7.53
CA TYR A 283 9.11 -8.42 -8.08
C TYR A 283 8.06 -7.52 -7.40
N TYR A 284 8.04 -7.51 -6.06
CA TYR A 284 7.11 -6.73 -5.26
C TYR A 284 7.21 -5.24 -5.56
N ASN A 285 8.43 -4.70 -5.66
CA ASN A 285 8.69 -3.27 -5.87
C ASN A 285 8.45 -2.81 -7.31
N PHE A 286 8.69 -3.67 -8.31
CA PHE A 286 8.72 -3.24 -9.72
C PHE A 286 7.65 -3.88 -10.62
N GLN A 287 7.05 -5.00 -10.21
CA GLN A 287 6.20 -5.82 -11.09
C GLN A 287 4.85 -6.22 -10.47
N ARG A 288 4.64 -5.94 -9.18
CA ARG A 288 3.38 -6.23 -8.49
C ARG A 288 2.48 -5.01 -8.45
N ALA A 289 1.33 -5.07 -9.13
CA ALA A 289 0.28 -4.06 -8.99
C ALA A 289 -0.39 -4.16 -7.61
N HIS A 290 -0.53 -3.02 -6.94
CA HIS A 290 -1.09 -2.93 -5.59
C HIS A 290 -2.42 -2.20 -5.57
N MET A 291 -3.47 -2.87 -5.09
CA MET A 291 -4.80 -2.29 -4.96
C MET A 291 -4.87 -1.16 -3.93
N GLY A 292 -3.94 -1.11 -2.96
CA GLY A 292 -3.85 -0.04 -1.98
C GLY A 292 -3.27 1.27 -2.51
N ILE A 293 -2.76 1.27 -3.75
CA ILE A 293 -2.17 2.43 -4.44
C ILE A 293 -2.61 2.46 -5.92
N ASP A 294 -3.92 2.33 -6.15
CA ASP A 294 -4.57 2.46 -7.47
C ASP A 294 -4.14 1.47 -8.56
N GLY A 295 -3.52 0.36 -8.17
CA GLY A 295 -2.99 -0.65 -9.09
C GLY A 295 -1.63 -0.29 -9.67
N LEU A 296 -0.94 0.70 -9.09
CA LEU A 296 0.46 1.00 -9.38
C LEU A 296 1.39 -0.05 -8.77
N VAL A 297 2.62 -0.12 -9.28
CA VAL A 297 3.71 -0.82 -8.58
C VAL A 297 4.36 0.16 -7.58
N PRO A 298 4.99 -0.30 -6.50
CA PRO A 298 5.54 0.59 -5.49
C PRO A 298 6.58 1.58 -6.03
N ALA A 299 7.42 1.13 -6.96
CA ALA A 299 8.40 1.96 -7.64
C ALA A 299 7.77 3.15 -8.39
N ASP A 300 6.55 3.01 -8.95
CA ASP A 300 5.87 4.10 -9.64
C ASP A 300 5.65 5.29 -8.69
N ARG A 301 5.25 5.04 -7.44
CA ARG A 301 5.06 6.09 -6.44
C ARG A 301 6.38 6.57 -5.86
N TYR A 302 7.29 5.65 -5.54
CA TYR A 302 8.55 5.98 -4.89
C TYR A 302 9.43 6.90 -5.75
N PHE A 303 9.52 6.63 -7.05
CA PHE A 303 10.28 7.44 -7.99
C PHE A 303 9.47 8.57 -8.64
N GLY A 304 8.23 8.82 -8.20
CA GLY A 304 7.42 9.96 -8.64
C GLY A 304 6.78 9.81 -10.04
N LEU A 305 6.75 8.60 -10.60
CA LEU A 305 6.19 8.29 -11.92
C LEU A 305 4.67 8.06 -11.94
N HIS A 306 4.05 7.94 -10.76
CA HIS A 306 2.65 7.53 -10.59
C HIS A 306 1.63 8.25 -11.49
N ARG A 307 1.69 9.59 -11.61
CA ARG A 307 0.75 10.34 -12.47
C ARG A 307 0.86 9.93 -13.92
N ARG A 308 2.07 9.97 -14.47
CA ARG A 308 2.37 9.58 -15.87
C ARG A 308 1.92 8.15 -16.16
N VAL A 309 2.20 7.23 -15.23
CA VAL A 309 1.81 5.81 -15.39
C VAL A 309 0.30 5.65 -15.39
N LEU A 310 -0.41 6.31 -14.47
CA LEU A 310 -1.88 6.25 -14.43
C LEU A 310 -2.49 6.80 -15.72
N ASP A 311 -2.02 7.95 -16.19
CA ASP A 311 -2.52 8.59 -17.41
C ASP A 311 -2.33 7.67 -18.64
N GLU A 312 -1.15 7.06 -18.76
CA GLU A 312 -0.83 6.14 -19.85
C GLU A 312 -1.72 4.88 -19.82
N VAL A 313 -1.85 4.25 -18.64
CA VAL A 313 -2.71 3.07 -18.46
C VAL A 313 -4.16 3.43 -18.79
N GLN A 314 -4.65 4.59 -18.36
CA GLN A 314 -6.00 5.05 -18.65
C GLN A 314 -6.21 5.34 -20.14
N ALA A 315 -5.26 6.02 -20.78
CA ALA A 315 -5.31 6.36 -22.20
C ALA A 315 -5.34 5.10 -23.07
N ARG A 316 -4.44 4.13 -22.84
CA ARG A 316 -4.46 2.85 -23.56
C ARG A 316 -5.72 2.07 -23.31
N SER A 317 -6.20 2.05 -22.08
CA SER A 317 -7.41 1.31 -21.75
C SER A 317 -8.67 1.93 -22.37
N ARG A 318 -8.72 3.26 -22.54
CA ARG A 318 -9.76 3.95 -23.34
C ARG A 318 -9.66 3.58 -24.83
N LYS A 319 -8.45 3.57 -25.39
CA LYS A 319 -8.20 3.18 -26.79
C LYS A 319 -8.60 1.72 -27.06
N ARG A 320 -8.31 0.79 -26.13
CA ARG A 320 -8.75 -0.62 -26.23
C ARG A 320 -10.27 -0.76 -26.20
N ALA A 321 -10.95 0.01 -25.34
CA ALA A 321 -12.42 0.00 -25.34
C ALA A 321 -12.99 0.50 -26.68
N ALA A 322 -12.27 1.40 -27.36
CA ALA A 322 -12.62 1.90 -28.70
C ALA A 322 -12.15 0.98 -29.86
N ALA A 323 -11.09 0.20 -29.65
CA ALA A 323 -10.48 -0.68 -30.64
C ALA A 323 -10.32 -2.08 -30.04
N ARG A 324 -11.24 -2.99 -30.39
CA ARG A 324 -11.15 -4.44 -30.09
C ARG A 324 -10.07 -5.15 -30.93
N GLN A 325 -8.95 -4.48 -31.19
CA GLN A 325 -7.76 -5.00 -31.84
C GLN A 325 -6.60 -4.21 -31.26
N LEU A 326 -5.74 -4.87 -30.49
CA LEU A 326 -4.32 -4.56 -30.24
C LEU A 326 -3.88 -5.40 -29.02
N ASP A 327 -3.38 -6.61 -29.28
CA ASP A 327 -2.89 -7.58 -28.30
C ASP A 327 -1.39 -7.39 -27.96
N ALA A 328 -0.94 -6.15 -27.82
CA ALA A 328 0.44 -5.87 -27.41
C ALA A 328 0.53 -5.59 -25.88
N PRO A 329 1.41 -6.27 -25.11
CA PRO A 329 1.66 -5.94 -23.71
C PRO A 329 2.11 -4.48 -23.51
N LEU A 330 1.73 -3.87 -22.38
CA LEU A 330 2.36 -2.67 -21.85
C LEU A 330 3.68 -3.07 -21.19
N GLY A 331 4.76 -3.00 -21.96
CA GLY A 331 6.10 -3.37 -21.51
C GLY A 331 6.25 -4.88 -21.40
N GLY A 332 7.20 -5.43 -22.15
CA GLY A 332 7.81 -6.68 -21.71
C GLY A 332 8.51 -6.48 -20.35
N PRO A 333 9.22 -7.50 -19.82
CA PRO A 333 10.35 -7.17 -18.95
C PRO A 333 11.11 -6.01 -19.60
N VAL A 334 11.58 -5.05 -18.80
CA VAL A 334 12.55 -4.08 -19.28
C VAL A 334 13.62 -4.92 -19.99
N GLU A 335 13.63 -4.91 -21.31
CA GLU A 335 14.78 -5.41 -22.05
C GLU A 335 15.93 -4.61 -21.49
N GLU A 336 16.96 -5.32 -21.01
CA GLU A 336 18.23 -4.70 -20.73
C GLU A 336 18.65 -3.98 -22.00
N VAL A 337 18.32 -2.70 -22.10
CA VAL A 337 19.04 -1.79 -22.98
C VAL A 337 20.39 -1.66 -22.30
N GLY A 338 21.27 -2.59 -22.64
CA GLY A 338 22.69 -2.42 -22.48
C GLY A 338 23.10 -1.20 -23.29
N GLU A 339 23.04 -0.03 -22.67
CA GLU A 339 24.11 0.94 -22.77
C GLU A 339 24.66 1.09 -21.35
N ALA A 340 25.97 0.85 -21.21
CA ALA A 340 26.65 0.76 -19.93
C ALA A 340 26.28 1.95 -19.04
N LEU A 341 25.71 1.69 -17.87
CA LEU A 341 25.56 2.71 -16.85
C LEU A 341 26.97 3.10 -16.42
N GLU A 342 27.44 4.27 -16.85
CA GLU A 342 28.72 4.78 -16.38
C GLU A 342 28.52 5.30 -14.95
N VAL A 343 28.66 4.37 -14.02
CA VAL A 343 28.47 4.61 -12.58
C VAL A 343 29.53 5.58 -12.06
N LEU A 344 30.77 5.49 -12.56
CA LEU A 344 31.89 6.33 -12.14
C LEU A 344 32.88 6.54 -13.31
N ARG A 345 33.23 7.78 -13.63
CA ARG A 345 34.36 8.12 -14.53
C ARG A 345 35.30 9.10 -13.85
N LEU A 346 36.59 8.76 -13.81
CA LEU A 346 37.68 9.61 -13.31
C LEU A 346 38.49 10.13 -14.50
N MET A 347 38.67 11.44 -14.58
CA MET A 347 39.41 12.12 -15.65
C MET A 347 40.38 13.12 -15.04
N LEU A 348 41.57 13.27 -15.63
CA LEU A 348 42.51 14.35 -15.28
C LEU A 348 42.48 15.38 -16.41
N ILE A 349 41.97 16.58 -16.12
CA ILE A 349 41.86 17.68 -17.08
C ILE A 349 42.50 18.91 -16.44
N ASP A 350 43.47 19.54 -17.13
CA ASP A 350 44.21 20.72 -16.67
C ASP A 350 44.78 20.60 -15.24
N GLY A 351 45.23 19.40 -14.87
CA GLY A 351 45.83 19.11 -13.56
C GLY A 351 44.84 18.86 -12.43
N GLN A 352 43.52 18.88 -12.69
CA GLN A 352 42.48 18.59 -11.70
C GLN A 352 41.79 17.25 -11.98
N ILE A 353 41.52 16.50 -10.90
CA ILE A 353 40.79 15.24 -10.98
C ILE A 353 39.29 15.53 -11.01
N GLN A 354 38.63 15.16 -12.10
CA GLN A 354 37.18 15.20 -12.23
C GLN A 354 36.60 13.81 -12.03
N LEU A 355 35.62 13.70 -11.14
CA LEU A 355 34.86 12.50 -10.86
C LEU A 355 33.43 12.70 -11.35
N ARG A 356 32.96 11.82 -12.23
CA ARG A 356 31.56 11.78 -12.68
C ARG A 356 30.89 10.55 -12.11
N PHE A 357 29.85 10.71 -11.28
CA PHE A 357 29.07 9.61 -10.74
C PHE A 357 27.63 9.70 -11.25
N CYS A 358 27.17 8.70 -12.01
CA CYS A 358 25.82 8.67 -12.59
C CYS A 358 25.43 9.98 -13.32
N GLY A 359 26.38 10.61 -14.00
CA GLY A 359 26.18 11.88 -14.73
C GLY A 359 26.32 13.17 -13.91
N LEU A 360 26.48 13.09 -12.59
CA LEU A 360 26.83 14.24 -11.74
C LEU A 360 28.35 14.43 -11.72
N GLN A 361 28.82 15.65 -11.97
CA GLN A 361 30.23 16.00 -11.99
C GLN A 361 30.66 16.63 -10.65
N ALA A 362 31.70 16.07 -10.04
CA ALA A 362 32.43 16.63 -8.91
C ALA A 362 33.89 16.85 -9.33
N VAL A 363 34.47 17.99 -8.96
CA VAL A 363 35.89 18.28 -9.18
C VAL A 363 36.61 18.16 -7.85
N LEU A 364 37.61 17.30 -7.79
CA LEU A 364 38.41 17.06 -6.60
C LEU A 364 39.69 17.91 -6.67
N GLY A 365 39.98 18.65 -5.59
CA GLY A 365 41.18 19.47 -5.48
C GLY A 365 40.99 20.95 -5.84
N LYS A 366 39.94 21.60 -5.34
CA LYS A 366 40.02 23.05 -5.08
C LYS A 366 40.49 23.26 -3.65
N GLU A 367 41.80 23.32 -3.48
CA GLU A 367 42.39 24.19 -2.47
C GLU A 367 42.94 25.42 -3.19
N GLU A 368 42.48 26.55 -2.66
CA GLU A 368 42.62 27.90 -3.14
C GLU A 368 43.98 28.45 -2.67
N GLY A 369 44.68 29.13 -3.57
CA GLY A 369 45.94 29.77 -3.21
C GLY A 369 45.71 30.96 -2.29
N CYS A 370 46.33 30.86 -1.10
CA CYS A 370 46.75 31.89 -0.15
C CYS A 370 45.70 32.54 0.77
#